data_AF-A0A1F6UNS8-F1
#
_entry.id   AF-A0A1F6UNS8-F1
#
_cell.length_a   1.000
_cell.length_b   1.000
_cell.length_c   1.000
_cell.angle_alpha   90.00
_cell.angle_beta   90.00
_cell.angle_gamma   90.00
#
_symmetry.space_group_name_H-M   'P 1'
#
loop_
_entity.id
_entity.type
_entity.pdbx_description
1 polymer ?
#
loop_
_entity_poly.entity_id
_entity_poly.type
_entity_poly.pdbx_seq_one_letter_code
_entity_poly.pdbx_strand_id
1 'polypeptide(L)'
;MSQIPDFTETELWTLRTALTERYGTAVDVQLADGEVRLNPESSTLSICPVAYWAMGGANFVIFKVGESEYRSQFYYRARDQYATGRDYYDNLGECVTILLQVQADHERKQNLKADKS
;
A
#
# COMPACT_ATOMS: atom_id res chain seq x y z
N MET A 1 -21.26 -10.02 -10.48
CA MET A 1 -20.12 -9.89 -9.55
C MET A 1 -18.91 -9.66 -10.42
N SER A 2 -18.51 -8.40 -10.59
CA SER A 2 -17.28 -8.09 -11.35
C SER A 2 -16.12 -8.41 -10.42
N GLN A 3 -15.45 -9.53 -10.68
CA GLN A 3 -14.25 -9.91 -9.93
C GLN A 3 -13.15 -8.93 -10.32
N ILE A 4 -12.55 -8.27 -9.34
CA ILE A 4 -11.41 -7.39 -9.58
C ILE A 4 -10.25 -8.27 -10.05
N PRO A 5 -9.59 -7.97 -11.18
CA PRO A 5 -8.52 -8.81 -11.69
C PRO A 5 -7.30 -8.73 -10.79
N ASP A 6 -6.57 -9.84 -10.69
CA ASP A 6 -5.29 -9.92 -10.02
C ASP A 6 -4.25 -8.93 -10.58
N PHE A 7 -3.17 -8.74 -9.83
CA PHE A 7 -2.01 -7.99 -10.32
C PHE A 7 -1.39 -8.73 -11.51
N THR A 8 -1.19 -8.00 -12.61
CA THR A 8 -0.44 -8.48 -13.77
C THR A 8 1.05 -8.55 -13.46
N GLU A 9 1.78 -9.33 -14.25
CA GLU A 9 3.23 -9.43 -14.11
C GLU A 9 3.94 -8.07 -14.27
N THR A 10 3.43 -7.22 -15.16
CA THR A 10 3.93 -5.85 -15.35
C THR A 10 3.75 -5.00 -14.10
N GLU A 11 2.56 -5.04 -13.47
CA GLU A 11 2.29 -4.35 -12.22
C GLU A 11 3.23 -4.81 -11.10
N LEU A 12 3.40 -6.12 -10.94
CA LEU A 12 4.30 -6.69 -9.94
C LEU A 12 5.76 -6.33 -10.19
N TRP A 13 6.18 -6.31 -11.46
CA TRP A 13 7.52 -5.88 -11.84
C TRP A 13 7.74 -4.41 -11.49
N THR A 14 6.79 -3.52 -11.80
CA THR A 14 6.86 -2.10 -11.44
C THR A 14 6.96 -1.90 -9.93
N LEU A 15 6.12 -2.60 -9.16
CA LEU A 15 6.15 -2.57 -7.69
C LEU A 15 7.52 -3.01 -7.15
N ARG A 16 8.01 -4.18 -7.56
CA ARG A 16 9.29 -4.73 -7.10
C ARG A 16 10.47 -3.84 -7.49
N THR A 17 10.42 -3.25 -8.68
CA THR A 17 11.47 -2.33 -9.16
C THR A 17 11.52 -1.07 -8.31
N ALA A 18 10.39 -0.41 -8.08
CA ALA A 18 10.30 0.78 -7.24
C ALA A 18 10.78 0.50 -5.80
N LEU A 19 10.42 -0.67 -5.24
CA LEU A 19 10.90 -1.08 -3.92
C LEU A 19 12.40 -1.33 -3.90
N THR A 20 12.94 -2.01 -4.93
CA THR A 20 14.38 -2.30 -5.03
C THR A 20 15.19 -1.01 -5.18
N GLU A 21 14.74 -0.05 -5.97
CA GLU A 21 15.36 1.28 -6.10
C GLU A 21 15.35 2.04 -4.77
N ARG A 22 14.25 1.94 -4.01
CA ARG A 22 14.12 2.63 -2.71
C ARG A 22 15.01 2.06 -1.62
N TYR A 23 15.09 0.72 -1.54
CA TYR A 23 15.72 0.01 -0.43
C TYR A 23 17.11 -0.55 -0.76
N GLY A 24 17.50 -0.57 -2.04
CA GLY A 24 18.78 -1.10 -2.51
C GLY A 24 18.88 -2.64 -2.46
N THR A 25 17.79 -3.34 -2.19
CA THR A 25 17.73 -4.81 -2.12
C THR A 25 16.39 -5.31 -2.65
N ALA A 26 16.36 -6.57 -3.09
CA ALA A 26 15.11 -7.22 -3.46
C ALA A 26 14.18 -7.31 -2.23
N VAL A 27 12.93 -6.87 -2.40
CA VAL A 27 11.89 -6.94 -1.38
C VAL A 27 10.95 -8.10 -1.67
N ASP A 28 10.67 -8.91 -0.64
CA ASP A 28 9.69 -9.99 -0.72
C ASP A 28 8.28 -9.42 -0.72
N VAL A 29 7.65 -9.41 -1.89
CA VAL A 29 6.27 -8.98 -2.08
C VAL A 29 5.38 -10.22 -2.10
N GLN A 30 4.47 -10.30 -1.13
CA GLN A 30 3.51 -11.38 -0.97
C GLN A 30 2.16 -10.94 -1.54
N LEU A 31 1.49 -11.86 -2.23
CA LEU A 31 0.15 -11.65 -2.77
C LEU A 31 -0.86 -12.36 -1.89
N ALA A 32 -1.95 -11.66 -1.59
CA ALA A 32 -3.05 -12.15 -0.77
C ALA A 32 -4.37 -11.55 -1.26
N ASP A 33 -5.48 -12.04 -0.72
CA ASP A 33 -6.80 -11.44 -0.89
C ASP A 33 -7.19 -10.68 0.36
N GLY A 34 -7.78 -9.49 0.18
CA GLY A 34 -8.23 -8.62 1.25
C GLY A 34 -9.68 -8.23 1.09
N GLU A 35 -10.43 -8.25 2.18
CA GLU A 35 -11.80 -7.74 2.23
C GLU A 35 -11.78 -6.23 2.46
N VAL A 36 -12.17 -5.46 1.44
CA VAL A 36 -12.15 -4.00 1.47
C VAL A 36 -13.56 -3.45 1.26
N ARG A 37 -13.95 -2.49 2.10
CA ARG A 37 -15.14 -1.69 1.84
C ARG A 37 -14.79 -0.59 0.84
N LEU A 38 -15.15 -0.79 -0.43
CA LEU A 38 -14.90 0.18 -1.50
C LEU A 38 -15.82 1.40 -1.41
N ASN A 39 -17.11 1.16 -1.17
CA ASN A 39 -18.11 2.21 -1.05
C ASN A 39 -18.51 2.38 0.44
N PRO A 40 -18.33 3.57 1.04
CA PRO A 40 -18.72 3.82 2.43
C PRO A 40 -20.22 3.66 2.69
N GLU A 41 -21.07 3.88 1.68
CA GLU A 41 -22.53 3.74 1.76
C GLU A 41 -23.00 2.29 1.55
N SER A 42 -22.10 1.41 1.08
CA SER A 42 -22.40 0.00 0.87
C SER A 42 -21.98 -0.85 2.07
N SER A 43 -22.85 -1.75 2.51
CA SER A 43 -22.52 -2.76 3.51
C SER A 43 -21.69 -3.92 2.93
N THR A 44 -21.49 -3.96 1.62
CA THR A 44 -20.80 -5.06 0.92
C THR A 44 -19.29 -4.87 0.97
N LEU A 45 -18.57 -5.89 1.45
CA LEU A 45 -17.13 -6.00 1.31
C LEU A 45 -16.80 -6.61 -0.05
N SER A 46 -15.82 -6.04 -0.72
CA SER A 46 -15.27 -6.58 -1.96
C SER A 46 -13.97 -7.32 -1.65
N ILE A 47 -13.84 -8.54 -2.16
CA ILE A 47 -12.56 -9.26 -2.14
C ILE A 47 -11.69 -8.66 -3.24
N CYS A 48 -10.55 -8.14 -2.84
CA CYS A 48 -9.63 -7.40 -3.69
C CYS A 48 -8.23 -8.03 -3.59
N PRO A 49 -7.49 -8.16 -4.70
CA PRO A 49 -6.10 -8.57 -4.65
C PRO A 49 -5.25 -7.57 -3.86
N VAL A 50 -4.33 -8.09 -3.05
CA VAL A 50 -3.46 -7.32 -2.16
C VAL A 50 -2.01 -7.69 -2.40
N ALA A 51 -1.18 -6.67 -2.61
CA ALA A 51 0.26 -6.79 -2.53
C ALA A 51 0.74 -6.30 -1.15
N TYR A 52 1.44 -7.16 -0.44
CA TYR A 52 1.94 -6.93 0.90
C TYR A 52 3.46 -7.06 0.96
N TRP A 53 4.12 -6.18 1.72
CA TRP A 53 5.51 -6.36 2.12
C TRP A 53 5.78 -5.69 3.46
N ALA A 54 6.85 -6.11 4.13
CA ALA A 54 7.29 -5.50 5.37
C ALA A 54 8.74 -5.02 5.22
N MET A 55 9.01 -3.80 5.68
CA MET A 55 10.35 -3.22 5.64
C MET A 55 10.55 -2.20 6.75
N GLY A 56 11.68 -2.27 7.46
CA GLY A 56 12.02 -1.29 8.51
C GLY A 56 11.04 -1.26 9.68
N GLY A 57 10.31 -2.34 9.95
CA GLY A 57 9.29 -2.40 11.01
C GLY A 57 7.92 -1.82 10.62
N ALA A 58 7.80 -1.25 9.41
CA ALA A 58 6.53 -0.90 8.80
C ALA A 58 6.03 -2.03 7.90
N ASN A 59 4.72 -2.22 7.90
CA ASN A 59 4.02 -3.13 7.00
C ASN A 59 3.27 -2.29 5.97
N PHE A 60 3.35 -2.69 4.71
CA PHE A 60 2.76 -1.97 3.59
C PHE A 60 1.78 -2.87 2.86
N VAL A 61 0.70 -2.27 2.40
CA VAL A 61 -0.35 -2.95 1.64
C VAL A 61 -0.80 -2.07 0.48
N ILE A 62 -0.95 -2.68 -0.68
CA ILE A 62 -1.61 -2.09 -1.85
C ILE A 62 -2.77 -3.00 -2.24
N PHE A 63 -3.96 -2.44 -2.29
CA PHE A 63 -5.17 -3.09 -2.74
C PHE A 63 -5.42 -2.69 -4.19
N LYS A 64 -5.61 -3.68 -5.06
CA LYS A 64 -6.16 -3.46 -6.40
C LYS A 64 -7.68 -3.45 -6.27
N VAL A 65 -8.29 -2.31 -6.56
CA VAL A 65 -9.73 -2.09 -6.34
C VAL A 65 -10.52 -1.95 -7.65
N GLY A 66 -9.81 -1.93 -8.77
CA GLY A 66 -10.32 -1.94 -10.14
C GLY A 66 -9.24 -2.40 -11.12
N GLU A 67 -9.47 -2.29 -12.43
CA GLU A 67 -8.53 -2.75 -13.47
C GLU A 67 -7.19 -2.02 -13.41
N SER A 68 -7.22 -0.72 -13.13
CA SER A 68 -6.04 0.12 -12.93
C SER A 68 -6.25 1.07 -11.75
N GLU A 69 -7.05 0.68 -10.76
CA GLU A 69 -7.32 1.49 -9.59
C GLU A 69 -6.71 0.85 -8.34
N TYR A 70 -5.95 1.64 -7.58
CA TYR A 70 -5.18 1.17 -6.43
C TYR A 70 -5.44 2.01 -5.18
N ARG A 71 -5.46 1.34 -4.03
CA ARG A 71 -5.46 1.95 -2.70
C ARG A 71 -4.24 1.49 -1.93
N SER A 72 -3.59 2.39 -1.20
CA SER A 72 -2.39 2.05 -0.44
C SER A 72 -2.47 2.50 1.01
N GLN A 73 -1.91 1.66 1.88
CA GLN A 73 -1.87 1.89 3.32
C GLN A 73 -0.55 1.34 3.89
N PHE A 74 -0.12 1.88 5.02
CA PHE A 74 0.94 1.28 5.82
C PHE A 74 0.58 1.29 7.30
N TYR A 75 1.17 0.39 8.06
CA TYR A 75 0.95 0.29 9.50
C TYR A 75 2.15 -0.31 10.22
N TYR A 76 2.40 0.15 11.44
CA TYR A 76 3.40 -0.45 12.34
C TYR A 76 2.78 -1.51 13.24
N ARG A 77 1.49 -1.34 13.56
CA ARG A 77 0.68 -2.24 14.37
C ARG A 77 -0.72 -2.28 13.76
N ALA A 78 -1.45 -3.38 13.92
CA ALA A 78 -2.76 -3.57 13.28
C ALA A 78 -3.78 -2.44 13.55
N ARG A 79 -3.62 -1.74 14.68
CA ARG A 79 -4.49 -0.64 15.14
C ARG A 79 -4.07 0.74 14.62
N ASP A 80 -2.86 0.89 14.09
CA ASP A 80 -2.29 2.15 13.65
C ASP A 80 -2.10 2.12 12.13
N GLN A 81 -3.22 2.22 11.41
CA GLN A 81 -3.24 2.24 9.94
C GLN A 81 -3.19 3.67 9.41
N TYR A 82 -2.30 3.89 8.45
CA TYR A 82 -2.07 5.18 7.83
C TYR A 82 -2.31 5.06 6.32
N ALA A 83 -3.31 5.79 5.83
CA ALA A 83 -3.52 5.97 4.40
C ALA A 83 -2.67 7.13 3.87
N THR A 84 -2.44 7.16 2.57
CA THR A 84 -1.70 8.24 1.90
C THR A 84 -2.48 9.55 1.77
N GLY A 85 -3.75 9.59 2.21
CA GLY A 85 -4.63 10.74 2.08
C GLY A 85 -5.29 10.89 0.70
N ARG A 86 -5.00 9.98 -0.24
CA ARG A 86 -5.68 9.87 -1.53
C ARG A 86 -6.53 8.61 -1.57
N ASP A 87 -7.78 8.75 -2.00
CA ASP A 87 -8.72 7.62 -2.04
C ASP A 87 -8.37 6.57 -3.09
N TYR A 88 -7.83 6.98 -4.25
CA TYR A 88 -7.53 6.08 -5.37
C TYR A 88 -6.36 6.61 -6.19
N TYR A 89 -5.58 5.68 -6.75
CA TYR A 89 -4.53 5.93 -7.73
C TYR A 89 -4.85 5.16 -9.01
N ASP A 90 -4.62 5.76 -10.16
CA ASP A 90 -4.72 5.13 -11.48
C ASP A 90 -3.37 4.53 -11.97
N ASN A 91 -2.28 4.87 -11.27
CA ASN A 91 -0.92 4.44 -11.57
C ASN A 91 -0.27 3.77 -10.35
N LEU A 92 0.15 2.51 -10.51
CA LEU A 92 0.77 1.74 -9.43
C LEU A 92 2.13 2.30 -9.00
N GLY A 93 2.96 2.76 -9.94
CA GLY A 93 4.26 3.35 -9.60
C GLY A 93 4.13 4.62 -8.77
N GLU A 94 3.17 5.48 -9.11
CA GLU A 94 2.85 6.67 -8.33
C GLU A 94 2.29 6.30 -6.95
N CYS A 95 1.38 5.32 -6.89
CA CYS A 95 0.80 4.79 -5.66
C CYS A 95 1.89 4.31 -4.67
N VAL A 96 2.86 3.53 -5.16
CA VAL A 96 4.00 3.02 -4.37
C VAL A 96 4.90 4.17 -3.92
N THR A 97 5.23 5.08 -4.82
CA THR A 97 6.13 6.21 -4.52
C THR A 97 5.56 7.10 -3.42
N ILE A 98 4.29 7.49 -3.54
CA ILE A 98 3.61 8.33 -2.54
C ILE A 98 3.47 7.58 -1.21
N LEU A 99 3.14 6.29 -1.23
CA LEU A 99 3.09 5.47 -0.02
C LEU A 99 4.41 5.52 0.77
N LEU A 100 5.53 5.31 0.08
CA LEU A 100 6.86 5.32 0.68
C LEU A 100 7.27 6.72 1.17
N GLN A 101 6.88 7.78 0.46
CA GLN A 101 7.13 9.16 0.88
C GLN A 101 6.34 9.52 2.15
N VAL A 102 5.04 9.22 2.18
CA VAL A 102 4.18 9.49 3.34
C VAL A 102 4.67 8.73 4.57
N GLN A 103 5.09 7.48 4.40
CA GLN A 103 5.67 6.70 5.49
C GLN A 103 6.98 7.32 6.02
N ALA A 104 7.90 7.72 5.14
CA ALA A 104 9.15 8.37 5.54
C ALA A 104 8.90 9.72 6.27
N ASP A 105 7.92 10.50 5.82
CA ASP A 105 7.53 11.75 6.49
C ASP A 105 6.86 11.48 7.85
N HIS A 106 6.09 10.39 7.98
CA HIS A 106 5.55 9.95 9.26
C HIS A 106 6.68 9.63 10.25
N GLU A 107 7.68 8.83 9.84
CA GLU A 107 8.84 8.52 10.69
C GLU A 107 9.61 9.76 11.11
N ARG A 108 9.87 10.68 10.18
CA ARG A 108 10.55 11.93 10.49
C ARG A 108 9.79 12.72 11.56
N LYS A 109 8.45 12.82 11.43
CA LYS A 109 7.58 13.52 12.40
C LYS A 109 7.55 12.84 13.77
N GLN A 110 7.55 11.51 13.81
CA GLN A 110 7.58 10.75 15.07
C GLN A 110 8.92 10.95 15.79
N ASN A 111 10.03 10.86 15.07
CA ASN A 111 11.37 11.07 15.63
C ASN A 111 11.56 12.50 16.16
N LEU A 112 11.05 13.51 15.45
CA LEU A 112 11.07 14.91 15.89
C LEU A 112 10.27 15.17 17.18
N LYS A 113 9.22 14.37 17.44
CA LYS A 113 8.43 14.47 18.68
C LYS A 113 9.13 13.77 19.85
N ALA A 114 9.80 12.65 19.58
CA ALA A 114 10.53 11.90 20.60
C ALA A 114 11.75 12.68 21.14
N ASP A 115 12.43 13.46 20.30
CA ASP A 115 13.58 14.28 20.69
C ASP A 115 13.21 15.52 21.55
N LYS A 116 11.94 15.92 21.53
CA LYS A 116 11.43 17.08 22.28
C LYS A 116 10.79 16.73 23.63
N SER A 117 10.79 15.46 24.03
CA SER A 117 10.12 14.97 25.24
C SER A 117 11.11 14.44 26.26
#